data_AF-A0A847XB81-F1
#
_entry.id   AF-A0A847XB81-F1
#
_cell.length_a   1.000
_cell.length_b   1.000
_cell.length_c   1.000
_cell.angle_alpha   90.00
_cell.angle_beta   90.00
_cell.angle_gamma   90.00
#
_symmetry.space_group_name_H-M   'P 1'
#
loop_
_entity.id
_entity.type
_entity.pdbx_description
1 polymer ?
#
loop_
_entity_poly.entity_id
_entity_poly.type
_entity_poly.pdbx_seq_one_letter_code
_entity_poly.pdbx_strand_id
1 'polypeptide(L)' 'MVERKMSLKELSKRTGISEVNLSRLKNGHVKAIRFSTLNAICTELRCQPRDLLEFYYDI' A
#
# COMPACT_ATOMS: atom_id res chain seq x y z
N MET A 1 5.15 -4.28 -13.99
CA MET A 1 6.47 -4.15 -13.31
C MET A 1 6.27 -3.41 -11.98
N VAL A 2 6.13 -4.14 -10.88
CA VAL A 2 6.54 -3.65 -9.56
C VAL A 2 7.47 -4.73 -9.01
N GLU A 3 8.69 -4.75 -9.51
CA GLU A 3 9.76 -5.71 -9.16
C GLU A 3 10.45 -5.33 -7.84
N ARG A 4 9.67 -5.04 -6.80
CA ARG A 4 10.24 -4.78 -5.48
C ARG A 4 9.80 -5.86 -4.52
N LYS A 5 10.65 -6.87 -4.34
CA LYS A 5 10.55 -7.83 -3.24
C LYS A 5 10.97 -7.15 -1.93
N MET A 6 10.19 -6.15 -1.49
CA MET A 6 10.32 -5.55 -0.17
C MET A 6 9.42 -6.32 0.81
N SER A 7 9.96 -6.71 1.96
CA SER A 7 9.15 -7.34 3.01
C SER A 7 8.22 -6.30 3.65
N LEU A 8 7.07 -6.73 4.19
CA LEU A 8 6.16 -5.84 4.93
C LEU A 8 6.86 -5.17 6.12
N LYS A 9 7.77 -5.90 6.78
CA LYS A 9 8.60 -5.40 7.88
C LYS A 9 9.51 -4.26 7.45
N GLU A 10 10.14 -4.37 6.28
CA GLU A 10 10.99 -3.31 5.74
C GLU A 10 10.17 -2.10 5.29
N LEU A 11 9.03 -2.33 4.63
CA LEU A 11 8.12 -1.25 4.23
C LEU A 11 7.55 -0.51 5.45
N SER A 12 7.23 -1.23 6.53
CA SER A 12 6.79 -0.66 7.80
C SER A 12 7.82 0.30 8.38
N LYS A 13 9.10 -0.10 8.44
CA LYS A 13 10.19 0.76 8.92
C LYS A 13 10.37 2.03 8.09
N ARG A 14 10.26 1.92 6.76
CA ARG A 14 10.46 3.04 5.84
C ARG A 14 9.30 4.02 5.83
N THR A 15 8.07 3.52 5.92
CA THR A 15 6.86 4.34 5.83
C THR A 15 6.32 4.81 7.18
N GLY A 16 6.77 4.21 8.28
CA GLY A 16 6.19 4.41 9.62
C GLY A 16 4.80 3.81 9.80
N ILE A 17 4.31 3.03 8.83
CA ILE A 17 3.01 2.37 8.88
C ILE A 17 3.18 1.00 9.55
N SER A 18 2.35 0.66 10.52
CA SER A 18 2.45 -0.65 11.18
C SER A 18 2.32 -1.81 10.20
N GLU A 19 3.05 -2.90 10.44
CA GLU A 19 2.97 -4.13 9.64
C GLU A 19 1.55 -4.68 9.56
N VAL A 20 0.77 -4.53 10.64
CA VAL A 20 -0.65 -4.91 10.70
C VAL A 20 -1.49 -4.13 9.69
N ASN A 21 -1.30 -2.80 9.61
CA ASN A 21 -2.02 -1.97 8.66
C ASN A 21 -1.60 -2.25 7.22
N LEU A 22 -0.30 -2.44 6.96
CA LEU A 22 0.20 -2.83 5.64
C LEU A 22 -0.33 -4.21 5.21
N SER A 23 -0.46 -5.16 6.14
CA SER A 23 -1.07 -6.47 5.88
C SER A 23 -2.55 -6.35 5.51
N ARG A 24 -3.31 -5.54 6.25
CA ARG A 24 -4.72 -5.25 5.92
C ARG A 24 -4.86 -4.62 4.54
N LEU A 25 -4.00 -3.66 4.20
CA LEU A 25 -3.95 -3.01 2.87
C LEU A 25 -3.67 -4.03 1.77
N LYS A 26 -2.62 -4.83 1.93
CA LYS A 26 -2.21 -5.87 0.96
C LYS A 26 -3.34 -6.86 0.66
N ASN A 27 -4.11 -7.24 1.67
CA ASN A 27 -5.16 -8.25 1.53
C ASN A 27 -6.55 -7.64 1.23
N GLY A 28 -6.64 -6.33 0.97
CA GLY A 28 -7.92 -5.67 0.68
C GLY A 28 -8.88 -5.54 1.87
N HIS A 29 -8.42 -5.78 3.10
CA HIS A 29 -9.23 -5.73 4.32
C HIS A 29 -9.32 -4.31 4.91
N VAL A 30 -9.30 -3.29 4.06
CA VAL A 30 -9.40 -1.87 4.45
C VAL A 30 -10.64 -1.24 3.87
N LYS A 31 -11.28 -0.35 4.63
CA LYS A 31 -12.41 0.46 4.16
C LYS A 31 -12.01 1.83 3.62
N ALA A 32 -10.85 2.31 4.06
CA ALA A 32 -10.32 3.62 3.71
C ALA A 32 -8.80 3.63 3.84
N ILE A 33 -8.16 4.52 3.08
CA ILE A 33 -6.73 4.81 3.17
C ILE A 33 -6.54 6.33 3.20
N ARG A 34 -5.61 6.82 4.04
CA ARG A 34 -5.22 8.24 4.01
C ARG A 34 -4.32 8.49 2.81
N PHE A 35 -4.45 9.65 2.17
CA PHE A 35 -3.54 10.05 1.09
C PHE A 35 -2.07 10.05 1.51
N SER A 36 -1.76 10.43 2.74
CA SER A 36 -0.38 10.38 3.27
C SER A 36 0.17 8.95 3.31
N THR A 37 -0.65 7.98 3.71
CA THR A 37 -0.31 6.55 3.71
C THR A 37 -0.10 6.05 2.28
N LEU A 38 -1.02 6.37 1.38
CA LEU A 38 -0.90 6.02 -0.05
C LEU A 38 0.39 6.59 -0.65
N ASN A 39 0.66 7.87 -0.40
CA ASN A 39 1.85 8.56 -0.90
C ASN A 39 3.16 7.94 -0.39
N ALA A 40 3.23 7.61 0.90
CA ALA A 40 4.39 6.96 1.49
C ALA A 40 4.68 5.60 0.85
N ILE A 41 3.64 4.79 0.65
CA ILE A 41 3.77 3.47 0.00
C ILE A 41 4.22 3.64 -1.46
N CYS A 42 3.56 4.52 -2.22
CA CYS A 42 3.92 4.79 -3.61
C CYS A 42 5.37 5.29 -3.75
N THR A 43 5.83 6.14 -2.84
CA THR A 43 7.20 6.66 -2.83
C THR A 43 8.22 5.54 -2.58
N GLU A 44 8.02 4.73 -1.52
CA GLU A 44 8.95 3.66 -1.16
C GLU A 44 8.97 2.51 -2.16
N LEU A 45 7.80 2.18 -2.72
CA LEU A 45 7.70 1.14 -3.74
C LEU A 45 7.97 1.67 -5.16
N ARG A 46 8.15 2.99 -5.34
CA ARG A 46 8.23 3.67 -6.64
C ARG A 46 7.15 3.17 -7.61
N CYS A 47 5.92 3.14 -7.12
CA CYS A 47 4.76 2.78 -7.91
C CYS A 47 3.79 3.96 -8.00
N GLN A 48 2.85 3.86 -8.92
CA GLN A 48 1.74 4.80 -9.06
C GLN A 48 0.56 4.33 -8.19
N PRO A 49 -0.34 5.24 -7.75
CA PRO A 49 -1.56 4.87 -7.05
C PRO A 49 -2.40 3.82 -7.79
N ARG A 50 -2.43 3.86 -9.13
CA ARG A 50 -3.12 2.89 -9.98
C ARG A 50 -2.56 1.46 -9.85
N ASP A 51 -1.31 1.31 -9.42
CA ASP A 51 -0.72 -0.01 -9.19
C ASP A 51 -1.22 -0.64 -7.87
N LEU A 52 -1.87 0.14 -7.00
CA LEU A 52 -2.37 -0.30 -5.69
C LEU A 52 -3.90 -0.27 -5.58
N LEU A 53 -4.55 0.62 -6.34
CA LEU A 53 -5.98 0.88 -6.27
C LEU A 53 -6.64 0.53 -7.60
N GLU A 54 -7.74 -0.20 -7.50
CA GLU A 54 -8.61 -0.53 -8.61
C GLU A 54 -10.03 -0.13 -8.24
N PHE A 55 -10.74 0.47 -9.19
CA PHE A 55 -12.13 0.86 -9.02
C PHE A 55 -13.03 -0.26 -9.57
N TYR A 56 -13.91 -0.77 -8.71
CA TYR A 56 -14.94 -1.73 -9.07
C TYR A 56 -16.30 -1.04 -9.01
N TYR A 57 -17.11 -1.21 -10.04
CA TYR A 57 -18.50 -0.79 -10.00
C TYR A 57 -19.29 -1.81 -9.17
N ASP A 58 -20.12 -1.32 -8.25
CA ASP A 58 -21.12 -2.13 -7.53
C ASP A 58 -22.37 -2.31 -8.43
N ILE A 59 -22.24 -3.14 -9.48
CA ILE A 59 -23.32 -3.45 -10.45
C ILE A 59 -24.15 -4.65 -9.98
#